data_AF-A0A2E7VER5-F1
#
_entry.id   AF-A0A2E7VER5-F1
#
_cell.length_a   1.000
_cell.length_b   1.000
_cell.length_c   1.000
_cell.angle_alpha   90.00
_cell.angle_beta   90.00
_cell.angle_gamma   90.00
#
_symmetry.space_group_name_H-M   'P 1'
#
loop_
_entity.id
_entity.type
_entity.pdbx_description
1 polymer ?
#
loop_
_entity_poly.entity_id
_entity_poly.type
_entity_poly.pdbx_seq_one_letter_code
_entity_poly.pdbx_strand_id
1 'polypeptide(L)'
;MNFGLPKGSLEEATIALFSKAGYRISKGPRSYRPSWDDPEIDGRFVRAQEMSRYVENGFFDCGLTGRDWVKENGSEVVEVTDLVYSRASNCISKWVLAVPEDSNVREVKDLQGKTIATELVN
;
A
#
# COMPACT_ATOMS: atom_id res chain seq x y z
N MET A 1 2.81 18.82 8.56
CA MET A 1 2.21 17.48 8.48
C MET A 1 3.19 16.54 7.78
N ASN A 2 3.52 15.40 8.39
CA ASN A 2 4.38 14.37 7.85
C ASN A 2 3.55 13.25 7.22
N PHE A 3 3.66 13.08 5.91
CA PHE A 3 2.87 12.15 5.12
C PHE A 3 3.68 10.90 4.73
N GLY A 4 3.12 9.72 4.97
CA GLY A 4 3.66 8.45 4.51
C GLY A 4 3.17 8.10 3.09
N LEU A 5 4.08 8.05 2.12
CA LEU A 5 3.76 7.70 0.73
C LEU A 5 4.20 6.26 0.40
N PRO A 6 3.41 5.46 -0.32
CA PRO A 6 3.79 4.10 -0.66
C PRO A 6 4.86 4.11 -1.77
N LYS A 7 5.99 3.46 -1.50
CA LYS A 7 7.04 3.17 -2.49
C LYS A 7 6.61 1.97 -3.36
N GLY A 8 7.02 1.99 -4.63
CA GLY A 8 6.95 0.82 -5.52
C GLY A 8 5.84 0.95 -6.56
N SER A 9 4.99 -0.07 -6.69
CA SER A 9 4.00 -0.14 -7.77
C SER A 9 2.94 0.98 -7.73
N LEU A 10 2.62 1.51 -6.55
CA LEU A 10 1.63 2.57 -6.35
C LEU A 10 2.22 3.98 -6.36
N GLU A 11 3.54 4.12 -6.48
CA GLU A 11 4.24 5.39 -6.30
C GLU A 11 3.82 6.46 -7.31
N GLU A 12 3.96 6.17 -8.60
CA GLU A 12 3.56 7.09 -9.68
C GLU A 12 2.06 7.38 -9.65
N ALA A 13 1.25 6.36 -9.34
CA ALA A 13 -0.20 6.53 -9.22
C ALA A 13 -0.57 7.45 -8.03
N THR A 14 0.18 7.37 -6.93
CA THR A 14 0.01 8.24 -5.77
C THR A 14 0.42 9.67 -6.12
N ILE A 15 1.58 9.87 -6.76
CA ILE A 15 2.02 11.20 -7.21
C ILE A 15 0.98 11.83 -8.15
N ALA A 16 0.45 11.04 -9.10
CA ALA A 16 -0.61 11.49 -10.00
C ALA A 16 -1.92 11.83 -9.28
N LEU A 17 -2.26 11.09 -8.22
CA LEU A 17 -3.44 11.37 -7.39
C LEU A 17 -3.30 12.72 -6.66
N PHE A 18 -2.15 12.97 -6.04
CA PHE A 18 -1.87 14.26 -5.40
C PHE A 18 -1.85 15.42 -6.40
N SER A 19 -1.31 15.20 -7.60
CA SER A 19 -1.35 16.19 -8.69
C SER A 19 -2.78 16.58 -9.07
N LYS A 20 -3.71 15.61 -9.14
CA LYS A 20 -5.14 15.89 -9.35
C LYS A 20 -5.79 16.66 -8.19
N ALA A 21 -5.28 16.50 -6.97
CA ALA A 21 -5.70 17.25 -5.79
C ALA A 21 -5.07 18.65 -5.70
N GLY A 22 -4.18 19.01 -6.63
CA GLY A 22 -3.54 20.33 -6.69
C GLY A 22 -2.13 20.39 -6.09
N TYR A 23 -1.57 19.28 -5.61
CA TYR A 23 -0.23 19.21 -5.02
C TYR A 23 0.81 18.70 -6.02
N ARG A 24 1.96 19.37 -6.11
CA ARG A 24 3.10 18.91 -6.92
C ARG A 24 4.13 18.23 -6.04
N ILE A 25 4.17 16.91 -6.17
CA ILE A 25 5.18 16.07 -5.54
C ILE A 25 6.26 15.74 -6.59
N SER A 26 7.51 16.05 -6.28
CA SER A 26 8.65 15.63 -7.09
C SER A 26 9.64 14.80 -6.28
N LYS A 27 10.38 13.93 -6.95
CA LYS A 27 11.28 12.98 -6.30
C LYS A 27 12.45 12.63 -7.22
N GLY A 28 13.65 12.56 -6.63
CA GLY A 28 14.81 11.96 -7.30
C GLY A 28 14.73 10.43 -7.35
N PRO A 29 15.37 9.75 -8.32
CA PRO A 29 15.20 8.30 -8.55
C PRO A 29 15.47 7.41 -7.33
N ARG A 30 16.45 7.80 -6.51
CA ARG A 30 16.86 7.09 -5.29
C ARG A 30 16.43 7.78 -3.99
N SER A 31 15.70 8.89 -4.08
CA SER A 31 15.26 9.62 -2.90
C SER A 31 14.05 8.93 -2.26
N TYR A 32 14.10 8.82 -0.94
CA TYR A 32 12.96 8.48 -0.11
C TYR A 32 12.21 9.71 0.37
N ARG A 33 12.79 10.92 0.22
CA ARG A 33 12.12 12.18 0.58
C ARG A 33 11.56 12.86 -0.67
N PRO A 34 10.23 13.07 -0.77
CA PRO A 34 9.64 13.93 -1.78
C PRO A 34 9.99 15.41 -1.53
N SER A 35 9.89 16.22 -2.58
CA SER A 35 9.72 17.67 -2.47
C SER A 35 8.28 18.00 -2.79
N TRP A 36 7.64 18.75 -1.89
CA TRP A 36 6.29 19.27 -2.04
C TRP A 36 6.35 20.75 -2.48
N ASP A 37 5.28 21.23 -3.10
CA ASP A 37 5.06 22.66 -3.37
C ASP A 37 4.35 23.39 -2.22
N ASP A 38 3.97 22.66 -1.17
CA ASP A 38 3.38 23.18 0.06
C ASP A 38 4.40 23.06 1.22
N PRO A 39 4.82 24.16 1.86
CA PRO A 39 5.78 24.14 2.96
C PRO A 39 5.24 23.53 4.26
N GLU A 40 3.91 23.37 4.39
CA GLU A 40 3.29 22.75 5.56
C GLU A 40 3.31 21.22 5.50
N ILE A 41 3.66 20.64 4.34
CA ILE A 41 3.67 19.21 4.08
C ILE A 41 5.10 18.71 3.87
N ASP A 42 5.48 17.66 4.61
CA ASP A 42 6.68 16.87 4.38
C ASP A 42 6.28 15.39 4.37
N GLY A 43 7.24 14.49 4.16
CA GLY A 43 6.93 13.07 4.18
C GLY A 43 8.07 12.20 3.72
N ARG A 44 7.79 10.89 3.59
CA ARG A 44 8.71 9.92 3.01
C ARG A 44 7.99 8.82 2.26
N PHE A 45 8.64 8.33 1.20
CA PHE A 45 8.28 7.08 0.56
C PHE A 45 8.77 5.91 1.41
N VAL A 46 7.86 5.05 1.85
CA VAL A 46 8.15 3.83 2.61
C VAL A 46 7.44 2.64 2.00
N ARG A 47 7.82 1.42 2.38
CA ARG A 47 7.10 0.23 1.92
C ARG A 47 5.68 0.24 2.47
N ALA A 48 4.70 -0.07 1.62
CA ALA A 48 3.29 -0.09 2.02
C ALA A 48 3.04 -1.02 3.22
N GLN A 49 3.76 -2.15 3.28
CA GLN A 49 3.76 -3.12 4.39
C GLN A 49 4.03 -2.51 5.77
N GLU A 50 4.86 -1.46 5.83
CA GLU A 50 5.28 -0.85 7.09
C GLU A 50 4.47 0.40 7.43
N MET A 51 3.66 0.90 6.48
CA MET A 51 3.01 2.20 6.58
C MET A 51 2.11 2.32 7.81
N SER A 52 1.26 1.32 8.07
CA SER A 52 0.30 1.38 9.17
C SER A 52 1.00 1.50 10.53
N ARG A 53 2.09 0.75 10.72
CA ARG A 53 2.92 0.81 11.92
C ARG A 53 3.62 2.17 12.08
N TYR A 54 4.06 2.78 10.98
CA TYR A 54 4.66 4.12 11.06
C TYR A 54 3.65 5.21 11.44
N VAL A 55 2.40 5.11 10.97
CA VAL A 55 1.32 6.02 11.37
C VAL A 55 0.96 5.80 12.83
N GLU A 56 0.74 4.55 13.23
CA GLU A 56 0.43 4.16 14.61
C GLU A 56 1.48 4.63 15.62
N ASN A 57 2.78 4.50 15.29
CA ASN A 57 3.88 4.95 16.14
C ASN A 57 4.12 6.47 16.08
N GLY A 58 3.31 7.24 15.33
CA GLY A 58 3.40 8.69 15.22
C GLY A 58 4.60 9.19 14.40
N PHE A 59 5.25 8.33 13.62
CA PHE A 59 6.31 8.75 12.70
C PHE A 59 5.73 9.53 11.51
N PHE A 60 4.53 9.15 11.07
CA PHE A 60 3.74 9.91 10.11
C PHE A 60 2.40 10.30 10.74
N ASP A 61 1.91 11.50 10.41
CA ASP A 61 0.58 11.94 10.83
C ASP A 61 -0.51 11.18 10.08
N CYS A 62 -0.23 10.78 8.83
CA CYS A 62 -1.09 9.94 8.01
C CYS A 62 -0.29 9.26 6.90
N GLY A 63 -0.87 8.26 6.25
CA GLY A 63 -0.21 7.60 5.13
C GLY A 63 -1.16 6.83 4.23
N LEU A 64 -0.71 6.51 3.03
CA LEU A 64 -1.44 5.70 2.07
C LEU A 64 -0.89 4.28 2.05
N THR A 65 -1.76 3.31 2.33
CA THR A 65 -1.43 1.89 2.24
C THR A 65 -2.66 1.06 1.90
N GLY A 66 -2.43 -0.21 1.60
CA GLY A 66 -3.49 -1.18 1.41
C GLY A 66 -4.16 -1.54 2.73
N ARG A 67 -5.49 -1.72 2.70
CA ARG A 67 -6.29 -2.11 3.87
C ARG A 67 -5.90 -3.48 4.42
N ASP A 68 -5.37 -4.34 3.56
CA ASP A 68 -4.74 -5.62 3.90
C ASP A 68 -3.60 -5.43 4.89
N TRP A 69 -2.69 -4.47 4.68
CA TRP A 69 -1.56 -4.24 5.58
C TRP A 69 -1.95 -3.70 6.95
N VAL A 70 -2.99 -2.87 7.02
CA VAL A 70 -3.52 -2.39 8.31
C VAL A 70 -4.01 -3.58 9.14
N LYS A 71 -4.77 -4.49 8.52
CA LYS A 71 -5.30 -5.69 9.18
C LYS A 71 -4.19 -6.68 9.54
N GLU A 72 -3.29 -6.97 8.61
CA GLU A 72 -2.17 -7.90 8.80
C GLU A 72 -1.25 -7.49 9.96
N ASN A 73 -1.00 -6.17 10.07
CA ASN A 73 -0.17 -5.64 11.13
C ASN A 73 -0.89 -5.51 12.46
N GLY A 74 -2.23 -5.61 12.48
CA GLY A 74 -3.06 -5.35 13.65
C GLY A 74 -2.92 -3.90 14.17
N SER A 75 -2.62 -2.95 13.28
CA SER A 75 -2.35 -1.55 13.67
C SER A 75 -3.63 -0.83 14.08
N GLU A 76 -3.59 -0.10 15.19
CA GLU A 76 -4.67 0.75 15.67
C GLU A 76 -4.58 2.14 15.01
N VAL A 77 -5.18 2.27 13.82
CA VAL A 77 -5.22 3.52 13.05
C VAL A 77 -6.64 3.85 12.59
N VAL A 78 -6.91 5.13 12.35
CA VAL A 78 -8.20 5.57 11.82
C VAL A 78 -8.18 5.49 10.29
N GLU A 79 -9.09 4.69 9.72
CA GLU A 79 -9.35 4.69 8.28
C GLU A 79 -10.12 5.97 7.91
N VAL A 80 -9.47 6.88 7.16
CA VAL A 80 -10.06 8.18 6.80
C VAL A 80 -10.98 8.06 5.59
N THR A 81 -10.51 7.41 4.51
CA THR A 81 -11.29 7.22 3.28
C THR A 81 -10.70 6.10 2.43
N ASP A 82 -11.55 5.45 1.65
CA ASP A 82 -11.12 4.55 0.58
C ASP A 82 -10.68 5.37 -0.64
N LEU A 83 -9.49 5.06 -1.17
CA LEU A 83 -8.99 5.62 -2.43
C LEU A 83 -8.86 4.49 -3.44
N VAL A 84 -9.76 4.48 -4.43
CA VAL A 84 -9.74 3.49 -5.50
C VAL A 84 -8.79 3.96 -6.60
N TYR A 85 -7.52 3.60 -6.45
CA TYR A 85 -6.49 3.82 -7.46
C TYR A 85 -5.50 2.65 -7.45
N SER A 86 -4.97 2.29 -8.61
CA SER A 86 -3.91 1.30 -8.71
C SER A 86 -2.99 1.61 -9.88
N ARG A 87 -1.91 0.83 -10.01
CA ARG A 87 -1.00 0.91 -11.15
C ARG A 87 -1.68 0.63 -12.50
N ALA A 88 -2.68 -0.26 -12.53
CA ALA A 88 -3.17 -0.86 -13.78
C ALA A 88 -4.68 -0.69 -14.01
N SER A 89 -5.49 -0.52 -12.97
CA SER A 89 -6.95 -0.38 -13.10
C SER A 89 -7.56 0.46 -11.97
N ASN A 90 -8.78 0.98 -12.18
CA ASN A 90 -9.58 1.58 -11.11
C ASN A 90 -10.51 0.55 -10.44
N CYS A 91 -10.13 -0.73 -10.45
CA CYS A 91 -10.86 -1.79 -9.78
C CYS A 91 -10.19 -2.15 -8.46
N ILE A 92 -11.00 -2.58 -7.49
CA ILE A 92 -10.51 -3.09 -6.21
C ILE A 92 -9.75 -4.40 -6.46
N SER A 93 -8.50 -4.45 -6.01
CA SER A 93 -7.67 -5.67 -6.07
C SER A 93 -8.33 -6.79 -5.27
N LYS A 94 -8.29 -8.01 -5.81
CA LYS A 94 -8.83 -9.20 -5.17
C LYS A 94 -7.70 -10.13 -4.78
N TRP A 95 -7.81 -10.68 -3.57
CA TRP A 95 -7.00 -11.80 -3.16
C TRP A 95 -7.46 -13.06 -3.91
N VAL A 96 -6.48 -13.78 -4.46
CA VAL A 96 -6.72 -15.01 -5.20
C VAL A 96 -5.75 -16.07 -4.71
N LEU A 97 -6.23 -17.31 -4.64
CA LEU A 97 -5.37 -18.47 -4.52
C LEU A 97 -4.98 -18.90 -5.93
N ALA A 98 -3.68 -19.03 -6.17
CA ALA A 98 -3.15 -19.50 -7.45
C ALA A 98 -2.46 -20.84 -7.25
N VAL A 99 -2.67 -21.75 -8.19
CA VAL A 99 -1.98 -23.04 -8.29
C VAL A 99 -1.33 -23.15 -9.66
N PRO A 100 -0.30 -24.01 -9.82
CA PRO A 100 0.22 -24.35 -11.14
C PRO A 100 -0.89 -24.82 -12.08
N GLU A 101 -0.80 -24.47 -13.36
CA GLU A 101 -1.82 -24.81 -14.36
C GLU A 101 -2.02 -26.33 -14.53
N ASP A 102 -0.96 -27.10 -14.30
CA ASP A 102 -0.93 -28.57 -14.32
C ASP A 102 -1.33 -29.22 -12.97
N SER A 103 -1.74 -28.43 -11.99
CA SER A 103 -2.13 -28.94 -10.66
C SER A 103 -3.49 -29.63 -10.69
N ASN A 104 -3.62 -30.70 -9.90
CA ASN A 104 -4.91 -31.39 -9.69
C ASN A 104 -5.88 -30.64 -8.76
N VAL A 105 -5.46 -29.53 -8.16
CA VAL A 105 -6.28 -28.70 -7.26
C VAL A 105 -7.33 -27.97 -8.09
N ARG A 106 -8.62 -28.19 -7.80
CA ARG A 106 -9.75 -27.54 -8.48
C ARG A 106 -10.59 -26.70 -7.55
N GLU A 107 -10.64 -27.05 -6.27
CA GLU A 107 -11.35 -26.30 -5.24
C GLU A 107 -10.50 -26.04 -4.00
N VAL A 108 -10.93 -25.10 -3.16
CA VAL A 108 -10.20 -24.70 -1.95
C VAL A 108 -9.96 -25.90 -1.01
N LYS A 109 -10.87 -26.88 -1.00
CA LYS A 109 -10.75 -28.09 -0.17
C LYS A 109 -9.56 -28.96 -0.54
N ASP A 110 -9.15 -28.96 -1.82
CA ASP A 110 -8.00 -29.72 -2.30
C ASP A 110 -6.67 -29.20 -1.75
N LEU A 111 -6.67 -28.00 -1.14
CA LEU A 111 -5.50 -27.43 -0.46
C LEU A 111 -5.33 -27.95 0.97
N GLN A 112 -6.26 -28.77 1.48
CA GLN A 112 -6.17 -29.31 2.83
C GLN A 112 -4.87 -30.13 3.01
N GLY A 113 -4.08 -29.76 4.02
CA GLY A 113 -2.79 -30.40 4.31
C GLY A 113 -1.64 -29.97 3.41
N LYS A 114 -1.85 -29.03 2.48
CA LYS A 114 -0.77 -28.42 1.67
C LYS A 114 -0.19 -27.17 2.33
N THR A 115 0.96 -26.74 1.85
CA THR A 115 1.61 -25.48 2.26
C THR A 115 1.25 -24.35 1.32
N ILE A 116 0.90 -23.19 1.87
CA ILE A 116 0.61 -21.97 1.11
C ILE A 116 1.79 -21.01 1.27
N ALA A 117 2.37 -20.56 0.16
CA ALA A 117 3.36 -19.47 0.15
C ALA A 117 2.64 -18.13 0.01
N THR A 118 2.82 -17.23 0.97
CA THR A 118 2.13 -15.94 1.04
C THR A 118 2.98 -14.93 1.80
N GLU A 119 2.87 -13.64 1.45
CA GLU A 119 3.46 -12.55 2.21
C GLU A 119 2.60 -12.14 3.43
N LEU A 120 1.33 -12.56 3.45
CA LEU A 120 0.41 -12.41 4.59
C LEU A 120 0.41 -13.70 5.41
N VAL A 121 0.77 -13.62 6.68
CA VAL A 121 0.92 -14.78 7.57
C VAL A 121 -0.10 -14.82 8.69
N ASN A 122 -0.82 -13.72 8.95
CA ASN A 122 -1.74 -13.58 10.08
C ASN A 122 -3.22 -13.79 9.71
#